data_AF-A0A7E6E8Q4-F1
#
_entry.id   AF-A0A7E6E8Q4-F1
#
_cell.length_a   1.000
_cell.length_b   1.000
_cell.length_c   1.000
_cell.angle_alpha   90.00
_cell.angle_beta   90.00
_cell.angle_gamma   90.00
#
_symmetry.space_group_name_H-M   'P 1'
#
loop_
_entity.id
_entity.type
_entity.pdbx_description
1 polymer ?
#
loop_
_entity_poly.entity_id
_entity_poly.type
_entity_poly.pdbx_seq_one_letter_code
_entity_poly.pdbx_strand_id
1 'polypeptide(L)'
;MQSLAHVLEARRTLTEPEVRYYLRGLVSGLRYLHQQHIVHRDLKLSNFFLKKNMEVKIGDLGLAAKVGPGGRCHRVLCGTPNFLAPEVVSRNGHSCQSDIWALGCVTYLVLTGSPPFMAAPLSEMYENILASRYPEPTHLSPNACRLIARLLAPNPAERPSLDHLLQDDFFTQGFTPDRLPPHSCHSPPIFAIPQPLGRLFQKVGQLLLSQCQLPCPHTPNEASCPGEDGSDPDFMELGIEAPLSERGAPQPEVSVYLLNQGTLQSDPAGPAGSSVQEVEEAVRNLQLCLDPGPPAMQGPPREQRSILWAPKWVDYSSKYGFGYRLSDGSSGVLLRDGTHMALRPPGGQVSYMPDRGKLETFALRDVPSLLGAKLAVLRLFAGYMQQRLQEEGGLPVPTESASPSLCLLRFLVSQQALLLFFSDGTLQVSCSGDQVQLVLCGGGEELLLTVWERGQPHTSYTLGMLRSHGCPPAARHHLLHALRMLQSI
;
A
#
# COMPACT_ATOMS: atom_id res chain seq x y z
N MET A 1 11.10 -20.22 -21.66
CA MET A 1 11.16 -18.90 -21.03
C MET A 1 9.77 -18.30 -21.13
N GLN A 2 9.10 -18.02 -20.01
CA GLN A 2 7.70 -17.56 -20.01
C GLN A 2 7.66 -16.06 -20.34
N SER A 3 6.61 -15.61 -21.04
CA SER A 3 6.37 -14.19 -21.33
C SER A 3 5.14 -13.66 -20.60
N LEU A 4 5.00 -12.33 -20.50
CA LEU A 4 3.82 -11.71 -19.89
C LEU A 4 2.51 -12.10 -20.62
N ALA A 5 2.58 -12.50 -21.90
CA ALA A 5 1.41 -13.02 -22.60
C ALA A 5 0.85 -14.29 -21.94
N HIS A 6 1.73 -15.22 -21.56
CA HIS A 6 1.34 -16.46 -20.86
C HIS A 6 0.75 -16.15 -19.48
N VAL A 7 1.26 -15.11 -18.80
CA VAL A 7 0.71 -14.67 -17.52
C VAL A 7 -0.69 -14.10 -17.72
N LEU A 8 -0.89 -13.21 -18.69
CA LEU A 8 -2.22 -12.63 -18.93
C LEU A 8 -3.23 -13.67 -19.42
N GLU A 9 -2.80 -14.67 -20.20
CA GLU A 9 -3.66 -15.78 -20.61
C GLU A 9 -4.19 -16.58 -19.41
N ALA A 10 -3.34 -16.85 -18.43
CA ALA A 10 -3.72 -17.55 -17.20
C ALA A 10 -4.53 -16.67 -16.23
N ARG A 11 -4.20 -15.38 -16.14
CA ARG A 11 -4.68 -14.47 -15.09
C ARG A 11 -5.85 -13.59 -15.51
N ARG A 12 -6.08 -13.43 -16.82
CA ARG A 12 -7.01 -12.48 -17.48
C ARG A 12 -6.70 -11.01 -17.26
N THR A 13 -6.39 -10.60 -16.03
CA THR A 13 -5.95 -9.24 -15.67
C THR A 13 -4.87 -9.29 -14.59
N LEU A 14 -4.10 -8.20 -14.48
CA LEU A 14 -3.11 -7.96 -13.44
C LEU A 14 -3.54 -6.82 -12.54
N THR A 15 -3.10 -6.86 -11.29
CA THR A 15 -3.37 -5.78 -10.32
C THR A 15 -2.42 -4.60 -10.52
N GLU A 16 -2.84 -3.38 -10.14
CA GLU A 16 -1.98 -2.20 -10.28
C GLU A 16 -0.59 -2.34 -9.64
N PRO A 17 -0.41 -2.96 -8.45
CA PRO A 17 0.93 -3.18 -7.90
C PRO A 17 1.81 -4.10 -8.76
N GLU A 18 1.24 -5.15 -9.36
CA GLU A 18 1.96 -5.99 -10.34
C GLU A 18 2.36 -5.17 -11.56
N VAL A 19 1.45 -4.34 -12.06
CA VAL A 19 1.68 -3.50 -13.25
C VAL A 19 2.75 -2.46 -12.97
N ARG A 20 2.75 -1.80 -11.79
CA ARG A 20 3.85 -0.90 -11.37
C ARG A 20 5.19 -1.64 -11.38
N TYR A 21 5.24 -2.85 -10.82
CA TYR A 21 6.45 -3.66 -10.77
C TYR A 21 7.00 -3.98 -12.17
N TYR A 22 6.16 -4.49 -13.07
CA TYR A 22 6.58 -4.82 -14.42
C TYR A 22 6.94 -3.57 -15.22
N LEU A 23 6.14 -2.49 -15.13
CA LEU A 23 6.42 -1.25 -15.84
C LEU A 23 7.77 -0.63 -15.44
N ARG A 24 8.19 -0.70 -14.17
CA ARG A 24 9.54 -0.24 -13.77
C ARG A 24 10.65 -0.93 -14.56
N GLY A 25 10.53 -2.25 -14.74
CA GLY A 25 11.47 -3.03 -15.54
C GLY A 25 11.41 -2.68 -17.04
N LEU A 26 10.20 -2.56 -17.59
CA LEU A 26 9.98 -2.22 -18.99
C LEU A 26 10.51 -0.81 -19.32
N VAL A 27 10.20 0.19 -18.50
CA VAL A 27 10.70 1.57 -18.66
C VAL A 27 12.22 1.61 -18.64
N SER A 28 12.86 0.88 -17.73
CA SER A 28 14.32 0.77 -17.68
C SER A 28 14.91 0.16 -18.96
N GLY A 29 14.34 -0.94 -19.46
CA GLY A 29 14.80 -1.59 -20.68
C GLY A 29 14.57 -0.76 -21.94
N LEU A 30 13.41 -0.10 -22.04
CA LEU A 30 13.07 0.79 -23.15
C LEU A 30 13.97 2.03 -23.18
N ARG A 31 14.25 2.61 -22.00
CA ARG A 31 15.16 3.75 -21.88
C ARG A 31 16.55 3.39 -22.40
N TYR A 32 17.05 2.19 -22.09
CA TYR A 32 18.31 1.70 -22.63
C TYR A 32 18.29 1.63 -24.17
N LEU A 33 17.24 1.06 -24.78
CA LEU A 33 17.12 0.98 -26.24
C LEU A 33 17.08 2.39 -26.87
N HIS A 34 16.27 3.29 -26.32
CA HIS A 34 16.11 4.65 -26.85
C HIS A 34 17.40 5.48 -26.73
N GLN A 35 18.17 5.31 -25.66
CA GLN A 35 19.50 5.91 -25.50
C GLN A 35 20.51 5.42 -26.54
N GLN A 36 20.36 4.18 -27.02
CA GLN A 36 21.16 3.63 -28.11
C GLN A 36 20.58 3.97 -29.50
N HIS A 37 19.60 4.88 -29.56
CA HIS A 37 18.85 5.25 -30.76
C HIS A 37 18.18 4.05 -31.44
N ILE A 38 17.69 3.07 -30.67
CA ILE A 38 16.97 1.90 -31.18
C ILE A 38 15.49 2.02 -30.80
N VAL A 39 14.59 1.90 -31.78
CA VAL A 39 13.14 1.79 -31.56
C VAL A 39 12.73 0.33 -31.75
N HIS A 40 11.93 -0.20 -30.83
CA HIS A 40 11.57 -1.61 -30.83
C HIS A 40 10.55 -1.96 -31.91
N ARG A 41 9.52 -1.12 -32.11
CA ARG A 41 8.49 -1.24 -33.18
C ARG A 41 7.50 -2.42 -33.07
N ASP A 42 7.62 -3.25 -32.04
CA ASP A 42 6.70 -4.39 -31.81
C ASP A 42 6.62 -4.75 -30.32
N LEU A 43 6.38 -3.74 -29.48
CA LEU A 43 6.14 -3.95 -28.06
C LEU A 43 4.79 -4.62 -27.85
N LYS A 44 4.81 -5.81 -27.27
CA LYS A 44 3.63 -6.61 -26.94
C LYS A 44 3.99 -7.63 -25.87
N LEU A 45 2.98 -8.20 -25.23
CA LEU A 45 3.18 -9.10 -24.09
C LEU A 45 3.99 -10.36 -24.43
N SER A 46 3.97 -10.85 -25.67
CA SER A 46 4.78 -12.02 -26.06
C SER A 46 6.28 -11.72 -26.07
N ASN A 47 6.66 -10.44 -26.18
CA ASN A 47 8.03 -9.97 -26.30
C ASN A 47 8.60 -9.49 -24.95
N PHE A 48 7.82 -9.63 -23.87
CA PHE A 48 8.24 -9.35 -22.49
C PHE A 48 8.45 -10.65 -21.75
N PHE A 49 9.71 -11.04 -21.58
CA PHE A 49 10.08 -12.31 -21.00
C PHE A 49 10.35 -12.18 -19.51
N LEU A 50 9.94 -13.18 -18.75
CA LEU A 50 10.09 -13.24 -17.31
C LEU A 50 11.23 -14.19 -16.93
N LYS A 51 12.10 -13.72 -16.04
CA LYS A 51 13.08 -14.56 -15.34
C LYS A 51 12.42 -15.31 -14.17
N LYS A 52 13.15 -16.26 -13.59
CA LYS A 52 12.69 -17.05 -12.40
C LYS A 52 12.32 -16.18 -11.19
N ASN A 53 12.91 -14.99 -11.08
CA ASN A 53 12.64 -14.01 -10.01
C ASN A 53 11.56 -12.98 -10.39
N MET A 54 10.75 -13.25 -11.43
CA MET A 54 9.70 -12.37 -11.97
C MET A 54 10.19 -11.06 -12.59
N GLU A 55 11.50 -10.85 -12.71
CA GLU A 55 12.05 -9.68 -13.40
C GLU A 55 11.73 -9.76 -14.90
N VAL A 56 11.14 -8.69 -15.45
CA VAL A 56 10.80 -8.59 -16.87
C VAL A 56 12.00 -8.11 -17.70
N LYS A 57 12.15 -8.69 -18.90
CA LYS A 57 13.11 -8.31 -19.93
C LYS A 57 12.42 -8.15 -21.27
N ILE A 58 12.77 -7.09 -21.97
CA ILE A 58 12.33 -6.85 -23.35
C ILE A 58 13.19 -7.73 -24.27
N GLY A 59 12.56 -8.46 -25.17
CA GLY A 59 13.23 -9.26 -26.19
C GLY A 59 12.52 -9.18 -27.53
N ASP A 60 12.94 -10.01 -28.48
CA ASP A 60 12.49 -9.98 -29.88
C ASP A 60 12.70 -8.63 -30.58
N LEU A 61 13.95 -8.38 -30.96
CA LEU A 61 14.36 -7.20 -31.71
C LEU A 61 14.27 -7.40 -33.24
N GLY A 62 13.50 -8.39 -33.73
CA GLY A 62 13.43 -8.72 -35.15
C GLY A 62 12.90 -7.60 -36.05
N LEU A 63 12.08 -6.71 -35.48
CA LEU A 63 11.56 -5.51 -36.15
C LEU A 63 12.25 -4.21 -35.69
N ALA A 64 13.15 -4.30 -34.72
CA ALA A 64 13.82 -3.14 -34.15
C ALA A 64 14.70 -2.45 -35.20
N ALA A 65 14.79 -1.13 -35.11
CA ALA A 65 15.57 -0.34 -36.07
C ALA A 65 16.26 0.82 -35.36
N LYS A 66 17.46 1.17 -35.86
CA LYS A 66 18.09 2.43 -35.47
C LYS A 66 17.34 3.61 -36.07
N VAL A 67 17.16 4.64 -35.26
CA VAL A 67 16.52 5.89 -35.66
C VAL A 67 17.49 6.69 -36.52
N GLY A 68 17.03 7.18 -37.67
CA GLY A 68 17.82 8.05 -38.54
C GLY A 68 17.92 9.49 -38.01
N PRO A 69 18.67 10.37 -38.71
CA PRO A 69 18.91 11.77 -38.28
C PRO A 69 17.64 12.61 -38.04
N GLY A 70 16.48 12.20 -38.56
CA GLY A 70 15.18 12.86 -38.38
C GLY A 70 14.33 12.34 -37.23
N GLY A 71 14.86 11.52 -36.32
CA GLY A 71 14.10 11.02 -35.16
C GLY A 71 13.03 9.97 -35.49
N ARG A 72 13.01 9.47 -36.73
CA ARG A 72 12.05 8.45 -37.21
C ARG A 72 12.75 7.33 -37.97
N CYS A 73 12.16 6.14 -37.92
CA CYS A 73 12.53 4.98 -38.72
C CYS A 73 11.80 4.99 -40.08
N HIS A 74 12.15 4.05 -40.96
CA HIS A 74 11.49 3.84 -42.26
C HIS A 74 9.94 3.83 -42.16
N ARG A 75 9.26 4.41 -43.15
CA ARG A 75 7.79 4.56 -43.23
C ARG A 75 7.02 3.26 -43.51
N VAL A 76 7.63 2.11 -43.20
CA VAL A 76 7.03 0.79 -43.37
C VAL A 76 6.09 0.53 -42.20
N LEU A 77 4.82 0.27 -42.52
CA LEU A 77 3.82 -0.18 -41.56
C LEU A 77 4.16 -1.61 -41.13
N CYS A 78 4.63 -1.79 -39.90
CA CYS A 78 4.90 -3.10 -39.31
C CYS A 78 4.60 -3.08 -37.80
N GLY A 79 4.62 -4.27 -37.19
CA GLY A 79 4.25 -4.46 -35.80
C GLY A 79 2.84 -5.01 -35.67
N THR A 80 2.44 -5.26 -34.43
CA THR A 80 1.15 -5.89 -34.13
C THR A 80 0.02 -4.85 -34.08
N PRO A 81 -1.07 -4.98 -34.87
CA PRO A 81 -2.09 -3.94 -35.07
C PRO A 81 -2.66 -3.29 -33.80
N ASN A 82 -2.97 -4.09 -32.76
CA ASN A 82 -3.53 -3.62 -31.49
C ASN A 82 -2.62 -2.65 -30.68
N PHE A 83 -1.35 -2.51 -31.08
CA PHE A 83 -0.35 -1.71 -30.37
C PHE A 83 0.25 -0.61 -31.27
N LEU A 84 -0.27 -0.43 -32.48
CA LEU A 84 0.22 0.59 -33.41
C LEU A 84 -0.22 1.98 -32.97
N ALA A 85 0.72 2.93 -33.01
CA ALA A 85 0.47 4.33 -32.72
C ALA A 85 -0.20 5.06 -33.89
N PRO A 86 -0.95 6.16 -33.66
CA PRO A 86 -1.63 6.92 -34.70
C PRO A 86 -0.69 7.35 -35.83
N GLU A 87 0.51 7.84 -35.47
CA GLU A 87 1.51 8.25 -36.45
C GLU A 87 2.05 7.09 -37.30
N VAL A 88 2.04 5.86 -36.78
CA VAL A 88 2.47 4.67 -37.53
C VAL A 88 1.37 4.25 -38.50
N VAL A 89 0.11 4.26 -38.06
CA VAL A 89 -1.07 4.01 -38.90
C VAL A 89 -1.15 5.03 -40.05
N SER A 90 -0.84 6.31 -39.78
CA SER A 90 -0.74 7.37 -40.79
C SER A 90 0.53 7.30 -41.67
N ARG A 91 1.35 6.25 -41.55
CA ARG A 91 2.60 6.04 -42.31
C ARG A 91 3.66 7.14 -42.12
N ASN A 92 3.65 7.83 -40.98
CA ASN A 92 4.65 8.82 -40.62
C ASN A 92 5.95 8.22 -40.06
N GLY A 93 6.02 6.89 -39.95
CA GLY A 93 7.18 6.13 -39.47
C GLY A 93 7.17 5.94 -37.95
N HIS A 94 7.94 4.96 -37.49
CA HIS A 94 8.09 4.69 -36.06
C HIS A 94 9.08 5.66 -35.40
N SER A 95 8.88 5.93 -34.12
CA SER A 95 9.75 6.77 -33.28
C SER A 95 9.80 6.20 -31.85
N CYS A 96 10.67 6.76 -30.99
CA CYS A 96 10.66 6.43 -29.57
C CYS A 96 9.26 6.64 -28.95
N GLN A 97 8.54 7.68 -29.37
CA GLN A 97 7.18 7.94 -28.88
C GLN A 97 6.17 6.88 -29.32
N SER A 98 6.38 6.22 -30.47
CA SER A 98 5.52 5.10 -30.89
C SER A 98 5.68 3.88 -29.98
N ASP A 99 6.87 3.66 -29.41
CA ASP A 99 7.06 2.64 -28.37
C ASP A 99 6.35 3.04 -27.06
N ILE A 100 6.31 4.33 -26.71
CA ILE A 100 5.60 4.83 -25.52
C ILE A 100 4.08 4.62 -25.66
N TRP A 101 3.53 4.83 -26.85
CA TRP A 101 2.14 4.48 -27.15
C TRP A 101 1.87 2.99 -26.95
N ALA A 102 2.73 2.14 -27.52
CA ALA A 102 2.59 0.69 -27.37
C ALA A 102 2.69 0.26 -25.89
N LEU A 103 3.52 0.92 -25.09
CA LEU A 103 3.57 0.75 -23.63
C LEU A 103 2.24 1.14 -22.96
N GLY A 104 1.58 2.21 -23.43
CA GLY A 104 0.22 2.58 -23.01
C GLY A 104 -0.82 1.51 -23.34
N CYS A 105 -0.79 0.98 -24.57
CA CYS A 105 -1.67 -0.12 -24.98
C CYS A 105 -1.45 -1.39 -24.14
N VAL A 106 -0.19 -1.71 -23.85
CA VAL A 106 0.20 -2.81 -22.95
C VAL A 106 -0.34 -2.57 -21.54
N THR A 107 -0.17 -1.36 -21.00
CA THR A 107 -0.62 -0.99 -19.65
C THR A 107 -2.14 -1.14 -19.52
N TYR A 108 -2.89 -0.60 -20.50
CA TYR A 108 -4.33 -0.80 -20.59
C TYR A 108 -4.69 -2.29 -20.65
N LEU A 109 -4.08 -3.03 -21.58
CA LEU A 109 -4.35 -4.45 -21.81
C LEU A 109 -4.15 -5.31 -20.55
N VAL A 110 -3.05 -5.11 -19.81
CA VAL A 110 -2.81 -5.93 -18.62
C VAL A 110 -3.74 -5.58 -17.45
N LEU A 111 -4.24 -4.34 -17.38
CA LEU A 111 -5.16 -3.90 -16.33
C LEU A 111 -6.61 -4.28 -16.63
N THR A 112 -7.03 -4.20 -17.90
CA THR A 112 -8.44 -4.41 -18.31
C THR A 112 -8.70 -5.79 -18.92
N GLY A 113 -7.66 -6.48 -19.38
CA GLY A 113 -7.73 -7.79 -20.03
C GLY A 113 -7.99 -7.75 -21.54
N SER A 114 -8.26 -6.57 -22.10
CA SER A 114 -8.54 -6.37 -23.53
C SER A 114 -7.76 -5.16 -24.08
N PRO A 115 -7.29 -5.17 -25.34
CA PRO A 115 -6.61 -4.02 -25.92
C PRO A 115 -7.56 -2.81 -26.07
N PRO A 116 -7.04 -1.57 -25.95
CA PRO A 116 -7.89 -0.36 -25.93
C PRO A 116 -8.65 -0.12 -27.25
N PHE A 117 -8.05 -0.46 -28.39
CA PHE A 117 -8.60 -0.15 -29.71
C PHE A 117 -9.13 -1.39 -30.45
N MET A 118 -9.37 -2.49 -29.74
CA MET A 118 -9.85 -3.72 -30.36
C MET A 118 -11.21 -3.49 -31.03
N ALA A 119 -11.25 -3.58 -32.36
CA ALA A 119 -12.45 -3.47 -33.16
C ALA A 119 -12.34 -4.34 -34.43
N ALA A 120 -13.49 -4.68 -35.01
CA ALA A 120 -13.58 -5.40 -36.27
C ALA A 120 -14.67 -4.74 -37.13
N PRO A 121 -14.34 -4.28 -38.36
CA PRO A 121 -13.14 -4.58 -39.15
C PRO A 121 -11.87 -3.79 -38.76
N LEU A 122 -10.71 -4.18 -39.31
CA LEU A 122 -9.42 -3.50 -39.07
C LEU A 122 -9.44 -1.99 -39.38
N SER A 123 -10.27 -1.55 -40.32
CA SER A 123 -10.44 -0.13 -40.62
C SER A 123 -11.02 0.64 -39.42
N GLU A 124 -11.99 0.07 -38.71
CA GLU A 124 -12.58 0.68 -37.51
C GLU A 124 -11.56 0.77 -36.38
N MET A 125 -10.72 -0.27 -36.22
CA MET A 125 -9.60 -0.22 -35.26
C MET A 125 -8.65 0.94 -35.57
N TYR A 126 -8.29 1.14 -36.84
CA TYR A 126 -7.44 2.26 -37.24
C TYR A 126 -8.11 3.62 -37.04
N GLU A 127 -9.41 3.73 -37.30
CA GLU A 127 -10.18 4.95 -36.98
C GLU A 127 -10.17 5.24 -35.48
N ASN A 128 -10.39 4.23 -34.64
CA ASN A 128 -10.33 4.35 -33.18
C ASN A 128 -8.92 4.75 -32.70
N ILE A 129 -7.86 4.18 -33.27
CA ILE A 129 -6.48 4.58 -32.97
C ILE A 129 -6.25 6.04 -33.33
N LEU A 130 -6.62 6.46 -34.55
CA LEU A 130 -6.41 7.83 -35.04
C LEU A 130 -7.20 8.87 -34.22
N ALA A 131 -8.40 8.51 -33.76
CA ALA A 131 -9.23 9.33 -32.90
C ALA A 131 -8.89 9.21 -31.39
N SER A 132 -7.96 8.32 -31.02
CA SER A 132 -7.69 7.87 -29.65
C SER A 132 -8.97 7.56 -28.86
N ARG A 133 -9.89 6.83 -29.50
CA ARG A 133 -11.18 6.43 -28.93
C ARG A 133 -11.10 5.01 -28.39
N TYR A 134 -11.15 4.88 -27.06
CA TYR A 134 -11.17 3.59 -26.37
C TYR A 134 -12.06 3.68 -25.11
N PRO A 135 -12.58 2.54 -24.60
CA PRO A 135 -13.41 2.56 -23.40
C PRO A 135 -12.62 3.00 -22.16
N GLU A 136 -13.11 4.02 -21.45
CA GLU A 136 -12.48 4.48 -20.22
C GLU A 136 -12.66 3.44 -19.09
N PRO A 137 -11.58 3.00 -18.44
CA PRO A 137 -11.66 1.92 -17.47
C PRO A 137 -12.08 2.43 -16.08
N THR A 138 -13.40 2.40 -15.81
CA THR A 138 -14.00 2.91 -14.56
C THR A 138 -13.62 2.14 -13.28
N HIS A 139 -13.02 0.96 -13.41
CA HIS A 139 -12.62 0.11 -12.29
C HIS A 139 -11.18 0.35 -11.80
N LEU A 140 -10.41 1.20 -12.51
CA LEU A 140 -9.02 1.50 -12.16
C LEU A 140 -8.92 2.76 -11.31
N SER A 141 -7.78 2.94 -10.63
CA SER A 141 -7.53 4.17 -9.88
C SER A 141 -7.43 5.39 -10.81
N PRO A 142 -7.77 6.59 -10.30
CA PRO A 142 -7.60 7.82 -11.07
C PRO A 142 -6.16 8.01 -11.59
N ASN A 143 -5.16 7.59 -10.83
CA ASN A 143 -3.75 7.69 -11.23
C ASN A 143 -3.44 6.75 -12.40
N ALA A 144 -3.99 5.53 -12.41
CA ALA A 144 -3.84 4.60 -13.53
C ALA A 144 -4.52 5.13 -14.80
N CYS A 145 -5.74 5.67 -14.69
CA CYS A 145 -6.45 6.27 -15.81
C CYS A 145 -5.69 7.46 -16.41
N ARG A 146 -5.18 8.38 -15.56
CA ARG A 146 -4.36 9.52 -16.01
C ARG A 146 -3.09 9.07 -16.71
N LEU A 147 -2.38 8.07 -16.16
CA LEU A 147 -1.17 7.53 -16.78
C LEU A 147 -1.47 6.95 -18.17
N ILE A 148 -2.51 6.12 -18.30
CA ILE A 148 -2.93 5.52 -19.57
C ILE A 148 -3.25 6.62 -20.60
N ALA A 149 -4.05 7.63 -20.22
CA ALA A 149 -4.42 8.72 -21.10
C ALA A 149 -3.20 9.49 -21.63
N ARG A 150 -2.21 9.76 -20.76
CA ARG A 150 -0.94 10.41 -21.15
C ARG A 150 -0.09 9.55 -22.09
N LEU A 151 -0.02 8.23 -21.85
CA LEU A 151 0.71 7.31 -22.73
C LEU A 151 0.03 7.17 -24.09
N LEU A 152 -1.31 7.25 -24.13
CA LEU A 152 -2.15 7.15 -25.32
C LEU A 152 -2.54 8.53 -25.89
N ALA A 153 -1.73 9.56 -25.66
CA ALA A 153 -1.93 10.86 -26.30
C ALA A 153 -1.78 10.72 -27.84
N PRO A 154 -2.74 11.21 -28.65
CA PRO A 154 -2.67 11.09 -30.11
C PRO A 154 -1.42 11.79 -30.67
N ASN A 155 -1.10 12.97 -30.13
CA ASN A 155 0.11 13.72 -30.46
C ASN A 155 1.33 13.08 -29.78
N PRO A 156 2.34 12.60 -30.53
CA PRO A 156 3.53 11.99 -29.96
C PRO A 156 4.30 12.92 -29.00
N ALA A 157 4.24 14.24 -29.20
CA ALA A 157 4.96 15.21 -28.36
C ALA A 157 4.36 15.38 -26.95
N GLU A 158 3.09 15.00 -26.75
CA GLU A 158 2.40 15.09 -25.46
C GLU A 158 2.65 13.87 -24.57
N ARG A 159 3.18 12.78 -25.14
CA ARG A 159 3.49 11.56 -24.40
C ARG A 159 4.72 11.81 -23.50
N PRO A 160 4.70 11.33 -22.25
CA PRO A 160 5.79 11.56 -21.30
C PRO A 160 7.09 10.90 -21.76
N SER A 161 8.24 11.53 -21.48
CA SER A 161 9.54 10.88 -21.64
C SER A 161 9.73 9.74 -20.62
N LEU A 162 10.46 8.70 -21.00
CA LEU A 162 10.79 7.58 -20.10
C LEU A 162 11.56 8.02 -18.84
N ASP A 163 12.33 9.11 -18.90
CA ASP A 163 13.09 9.63 -17.76
C ASP A 163 12.20 10.16 -16.62
N HIS A 164 11.02 10.72 -16.98
CA HIS A 164 10.06 11.27 -16.04
C HIS A 164 8.90 10.31 -15.74
N LEU A 165 8.76 9.22 -16.50
CA LEU A 165 7.60 8.33 -16.39
C LEU A 165 7.46 7.68 -15.01
N LEU A 166 8.58 7.34 -14.36
CA LEU A 166 8.57 6.74 -13.01
C LEU A 166 8.28 7.75 -11.90
N GLN A 167 8.20 9.05 -12.21
CA GLN A 167 7.82 10.11 -11.26
C GLN A 167 6.30 10.36 -11.27
N ASP A 168 5.56 9.71 -12.15
CA ASP A 168 4.09 9.83 -12.22
C ASP A 168 3.42 9.34 -10.94
N ASP A 169 2.30 9.96 -10.57
CA ASP A 169 1.47 9.62 -9.40
C ASP A 169 1.09 8.14 -9.34
N PHE A 170 0.97 7.47 -10.48
CA PHE A 170 0.73 6.04 -10.53
C PHE A 170 1.84 5.25 -9.81
N PHE A 171 3.09 5.68 -9.91
CA PHE A 171 4.24 5.04 -9.24
C PHE A 171 4.52 5.61 -7.84
N THR A 172 4.34 6.92 -7.65
CA THR A 172 4.75 7.61 -6.41
C THR A 172 3.69 7.59 -5.31
N GLN A 173 2.40 7.52 -5.65
CA GLN A 173 1.30 7.50 -4.67
C GLN A 173 0.72 6.09 -4.45
N GLY A 174 1.15 5.10 -5.23
CA GLY A 174 0.66 3.72 -5.15
C GLY A 174 1.69 2.73 -4.62
N PHE A 175 1.25 1.71 -3.88
CA PHE A 175 2.13 0.64 -3.42
C PHE A 175 2.78 -0.08 -4.61
N THR A 176 4.11 -0.15 -4.60
CA THR A 176 4.90 -0.90 -5.58
C THR A 176 5.70 -1.97 -4.83
N PRO A 177 5.49 -3.26 -5.12
CA PRO A 177 6.24 -4.33 -4.45
C PRO A 177 7.70 -4.32 -4.93
N ASP A 178 8.64 -4.67 -4.06
CA ASP A 178 10.06 -4.77 -4.45
C ASP A 178 10.34 -6.05 -5.27
N ARG A 179 9.52 -7.09 -5.10
CA ARG A 179 9.61 -8.38 -5.79
C ARG A 179 8.23 -9.00 -5.95
N LEU A 180 8.07 -9.81 -7.00
CA LEU A 180 6.92 -10.69 -7.18
C LEU A 180 7.32 -12.15 -6.94
N PRO A 181 6.49 -12.94 -6.24
CA PRO A 181 6.74 -14.36 -6.09
C PRO A 181 6.52 -15.12 -7.43
N PRO A 182 7.22 -16.24 -7.69
CA PRO A 182 7.09 -16.97 -8.95
C PRO A 182 5.67 -17.45 -9.29
N HIS A 183 4.84 -17.69 -8.26
CA HIS A 183 3.44 -18.09 -8.48
C HIS A 183 2.58 -16.98 -9.10
N SER A 184 3.06 -15.73 -9.16
CA SER A 184 2.38 -14.60 -9.83
C SER A 184 2.07 -14.83 -11.31
N CYS A 185 2.77 -15.77 -11.96
CA CYS A 185 2.43 -16.24 -13.30
C CYS A 185 1.05 -16.93 -13.36
N HIS A 186 0.77 -17.70 -12.30
CA HIS A 186 -0.39 -18.56 -12.00
C HIS A 186 -1.62 -17.84 -11.48
N SER A 187 -1.39 -17.09 -10.41
CA SER A 187 -2.39 -16.57 -9.51
C SER A 187 -1.98 -15.18 -9.03
N PRO A 188 -2.91 -14.35 -8.53
CA PRO A 188 -2.54 -13.02 -8.06
C PRO A 188 -1.57 -13.16 -6.89
N PRO A 189 -0.43 -12.46 -6.88
CA PRO A 189 0.37 -12.34 -5.67
C PRO A 189 -0.50 -11.78 -4.56
N ILE A 190 -0.37 -12.40 -3.40
CA ILE A 190 -0.91 -11.87 -2.17
C ILE A 190 0.10 -10.82 -1.70
N PHE A 191 -0.15 -9.56 -2.02
CA PHE A 191 0.61 -8.43 -1.51
C PHE A 191 0.23 -8.13 -0.08
N ALA A 192 0.59 -9.01 0.87
CA ALA A 192 0.12 -8.91 2.26
C ALA A 192 -1.35 -8.45 2.37
N ILE A 193 -2.22 -8.93 1.45
CA ILE A 193 -3.70 -8.92 1.51
C ILE A 193 -4.27 -10.13 0.70
N PRO A 194 -4.88 -11.19 1.30
CA PRO A 194 -5.73 -12.19 0.67
C PRO A 194 -6.97 -11.70 -0.05
N GLN A 195 -7.31 -12.52 -1.04
CA GLN A 195 -8.34 -12.42 -2.05
C GLN A 195 -9.68 -13.13 -1.69
N PRO A 196 -10.33 -12.83 -0.56
CA PRO A 196 -11.79 -12.85 -0.53
C PRO A 196 -12.40 -11.47 -0.29
N LEU A 197 -11.59 -10.48 0.10
CA LEU A 197 -12.13 -9.20 0.56
C LEU A 197 -12.59 -8.25 -0.56
N GLY A 198 -12.22 -8.45 -1.84
CA GLY A 198 -12.61 -7.53 -2.92
C GLY A 198 -14.13 -7.32 -3.02
N ARG A 199 -14.92 -8.39 -2.84
CA ARG A 199 -16.40 -8.32 -2.84
C ARG A 199 -16.97 -7.73 -1.55
N LEU A 200 -16.29 -7.92 -0.41
CA LEU A 200 -16.71 -7.37 0.87
C LEU A 200 -16.38 -5.86 0.94
N PHE A 201 -15.20 -5.45 0.48
CA PHE A 201 -14.79 -4.04 0.33
C PHE A 201 -15.73 -3.25 -0.60
N GLN A 202 -16.26 -3.87 -1.65
CA GLN A 202 -17.24 -3.25 -2.54
C GLN A 202 -18.60 -3.03 -1.85
N LYS A 203 -19.08 -4.01 -1.08
CA LYS A 203 -20.32 -3.89 -0.29
C LYS A 203 -20.18 -2.90 0.88
N VAL A 204 -19.03 -2.91 1.57
CA VAL A 204 -18.75 -1.95 2.66
C VAL A 204 -18.58 -0.53 2.12
N GLY A 205 -17.95 -0.35 0.95
CA GLY A 205 -17.90 0.93 0.24
C GLY A 205 -19.28 1.48 -0.12
N GLN A 206 -20.21 0.63 -0.58
CA GLN A 206 -21.60 1.03 -0.82
C GLN A 206 -22.35 1.40 0.47
N LEU A 207 -22.13 0.68 1.57
CA LEU A 207 -22.75 0.98 2.88
C LEU A 207 -22.22 2.28 3.50
N LEU A 208 -20.92 2.56 3.36
CA LEU A 208 -20.29 3.82 3.76
C LEU A 208 -20.90 5.03 3.03
N LEU A 209 -21.19 4.89 1.73
CA LEU A 209 -21.85 5.94 0.95
C LEU A 209 -23.31 6.18 1.37
N SER A 210 -24.03 5.13 1.78
CA SER A 210 -25.43 5.24 2.23
C SER A 210 -25.62 5.82 3.64
N GLN A 211 -24.60 5.76 4.51
CA GLN A 211 -24.70 6.20 5.92
C GLN A 211 -24.30 7.67 6.15
N CYS A 212 -23.76 8.35 5.13
CA CYS A 212 -23.46 9.78 5.17
C CYS A 212 -24.69 10.68 4.92
N GLN A 213 -25.90 10.12 4.82
CA GLN A 213 -27.15 10.89 4.80
C GLN A 213 -27.81 10.79 6.18
N LEU A 214 -27.59 11.80 7.03
CA LEU A 214 -28.41 12.04 8.23
C LEU A 214 -29.41 13.18 7.96
N PRO A 215 -30.61 13.14 8.59
CA PRO A 215 -31.83 13.79 8.10
C PRO A 215 -31.98 15.22 8.61
N CYS A 216 -32.39 16.15 7.74
CA CYS A 216 -32.83 17.49 8.16
C CYS A 216 -34.27 17.46 8.74
N PRO A 217 -34.61 18.32 9.72
CA PRO A 217 -35.94 18.35 10.34
C PRO A 217 -37.02 18.90 9.40
N HIS A 218 -38.21 18.29 9.49
CA HIS A 218 -39.47 18.65 8.86
C HIS A 218 -39.85 20.14 9.07
N THR A 219 -40.67 20.78 8.22
CA THR A 219 -42.13 20.54 8.03
C THR A 219 -42.70 21.50 6.96
N PRO A 220 -44.00 21.43 6.60
CA PRO A 220 -44.76 20.41 5.83
C PRO A 220 -45.23 21.07 4.48
N ASN A 221 -45.88 20.46 3.49
CA ASN A 221 -46.96 19.49 3.48
C ASN A 221 -47.17 18.97 2.04
N GLU A 222 -47.58 17.71 1.90
CA GLU A 222 -48.50 17.10 0.89
C GLU A 222 -48.60 17.76 -0.51
N ALA A 223 -48.46 17.09 -1.65
CA ALA A 223 -48.62 15.67 -1.99
C ALA A 223 -48.06 15.39 -3.40
N SER A 224 -47.86 14.10 -3.70
CA SER A 224 -47.85 13.48 -5.04
C SER A 224 -46.49 13.35 -5.77
N CYS A 225 -46.01 12.11 -5.87
CA CYS A 225 -45.01 11.62 -6.83
C CYS A 225 -45.61 11.47 -8.26
N PRO A 226 -44.81 11.18 -9.32
CA PRO A 226 -43.35 11.40 -9.50
C PRO A 226 -42.95 11.96 -10.90
N GLY A 227 -41.69 12.40 -11.03
CA GLY A 227 -40.99 12.59 -12.32
C GLY A 227 -39.61 13.26 -12.23
N GLU A 228 -38.55 12.45 -12.35
CA GLU A 228 -37.21 12.66 -12.97
C GLU A 228 -36.34 13.94 -12.81
N ASP A 229 -35.07 13.67 -12.42
CA ASP A 229 -33.77 14.14 -12.98
C ASP A 229 -33.13 15.51 -12.60
N GLY A 230 -31.80 15.50 -12.42
CA GLY A 230 -30.90 16.63 -12.76
C GLY A 230 -30.16 17.44 -11.68
N SER A 231 -28.87 17.11 -11.49
CA SER A 231 -27.67 17.98 -11.54
C SER A 231 -27.41 19.17 -10.58
N ASP A 232 -26.20 19.16 -9.98
CA ASP A 232 -25.44 20.26 -9.35
C ASP A 232 -24.76 21.18 -10.41
N PRO A 233 -24.29 22.39 -10.03
CA PRO A 233 -23.01 22.86 -10.56
C PRO A 233 -22.09 23.69 -9.61
N ASP A 234 -20.78 23.49 -9.84
CA ASP A 234 -19.64 24.42 -9.91
C ASP A 234 -19.19 25.38 -8.78
N PHE A 235 -17.88 25.30 -8.57
CA PHE A 235 -16.98 26.25 -7.90
C PHE A 235 -16.03 26.89 -8.93
N MET A 236 -15.58 28.13 -8.68
CA MET A 236 -14.66 28.88 -9.54
C MET A 236 -13.40 29.35 -8.77
N GLU A 237 -12.24 29.13 -9.43
CA GLU A 237 -10.94 29.85 -9.46
C GLU A 237 -10.11 30.11 -8.18
N LEU A 238 -8.80 29.79 -8.05
CA LEU A 238 -7.54 29.93 -8.82
C LEU A 238 -6.77 31.27 -8.67
N GLY A 239 -5.49 31.14 -8.28
CA GLY A 239 -4.38 32.05 -8.60
C GLY A 239 -3.47 32.40 -7.41
N ILE A 240 -2.15 32.64 -7.52
CA ILE A 240 -1.23 32.75 -8.66
C ILE A 240 0.25 32.81 -8.11
N GLU A 241 1.18 32.24 -8.90
CA GLU A 241 2.60 32.61 -9.17
C GLU A 241 3.81 32.39 -8.23
N ALA A 242 4.94 32.14 -8.92
CA ALA A 242 6.31 31.76 -8.53
C ALA A 242 7.30 32.98 -8.71
N PRO A 243 8.65 32.91 -8.94
CA PRO A 243 9.66 31.82 -8.93
C PRO A 243 11.14 32.20 -8.50
N LEU A 244 12.09 31.24 -8.68
CA LEU A 244 13.56 31.31 -8.99
C LEU A 244 14.65 31.67 -7.93
N SER A 245 15.56 30.71 -7.62
CA SER A 245 16.95 30.58 -8.18
C SER A 245 18.08 30.10 -7.21
N GLU A 246 18.92 29.19 -7.75
CA GLU A 246 20.37 28.91 -7.54
C GLU A 246 21.02 28.27 -6.28
N ARG A 247 21.60 27.06 -6.55
CA ARG A 247 23.01 26.61 -6.38
C ARG A 247 23.59 26.30 -4.98
N GLY A 248 24.03 25.04 -4.80
CA GLY A 248 25.04 24.62 -3.82
C GLY A 248 24.88 23.17 -3.31
N ALA A 249 25.88 22.30 -3.50
CA ALA A 249 26.06 21.04 -2.76
C ALA A 249 27.00 21.33 -1.55
N PRO A 250 26.95 20.62 -0.40
CA PRO A 250 27.03 19.16 -0.27
C PRO A 250 26.01 18.51 0.71
N GLN A 251 26.03 17.18 0.81
CA GLN A 251 25.13 16.31 1.61
C GLN A 251 24.84 16.79 3.06
N PRO A 252 23.67 16.43 3.60
CA PRO A 252 23.68 15.39 4.65
C PRO A 252 22.48 14.41 4.62
N GLU A 253 22.69 13.28 5.30
CA GLU A 253 21.74 12.44 6.04
C GLU A 253 20.46 11.87 5.37
N VAL A 254 20.36 10.55 5.52
CA VAL A 254 19.33 9.64 5.02
C VAL A 254 17.94 10.05 5.51
N SER A 255 17.05 10.39 4.59
CA SER A 255 15.65 10.67 4.90
C SER A 255 14.92 9.39 5.31
N VAL A 256 14.45 9.35 6.56
CA VAL A 256 13.38 8.46 7.01
C VAL A 256 12.14 8.82 6.19
N TYR A 257 11.60 7.88 5.43
CA TYR A 257 10.33 8.08 4.74
C TYR A 257 9.22 8.03 5.78
N LEU A 258 8.80 9.21 6.26
CA LEU A 258 7.56 9.40 6.99
C LEU A 258 6.43 9.02 6.03
N LEU A 259 5.90 7.80 6.13
CA LEU A 259 4.61 7.48 5.53
C LEU A 259 3.57 8.32 6.28
N ASN A 260 3.12 9.36 5.57
CA ASN A 260 2.20 10.41 5.98
C ASN A 260 1.34 10.07 7.20
N GLN A 261 1.54 10.90 8.23
CA GLN A 261 0.51 11.39 9.14
C GLN A 261 -0.87 10.75 8.93
N GLY A 262 -1.34 10.01 9.94
CA GLY A 262 -2.76 9.98 10.23
C GLY A 262 -3.26 11.41 10.15
N THR A 263 -4.21 11.64 9.24
CA THR A 263 -4.66 12.93 8.72
C THR A 263 -4.40 14.12 9.66
N LEU A 264 -3.66 15.12 9.16
CA LEU A 264 -3.78 16.52 9.59
C LEU A 264 -5.19 17.03 9.26
N GLN A 265 -6.13 16.61 10.10
CA GLN A 265 -7.22 17.42 10.63
C GLN A 265 -7.47 17.03 12.10
N SER A 266 -6.42 16.56 12.80
CA SER A 266 -6.31 16.86 14.22
C SER A 266 -5.73 18.27 14.29
N ASP A 267 -6.63 19.21 14.51
CA ASP A 267 -6.37 20.56 14.95
C ASP A 267 -5.16 20.59 15.94
N PRO A 268 -4.18 21.49 15.79
CA PRO A 268 -3.20 21.78 16.85
C PRO A 268 -3.86 22.26 18.16
N ALA A 269 -5.19 22.41 18.20
CA ALA A 269 -5.99 22.69 19.39
C ALA A 269 -6.67 21.45 20.06
N GLY A 270 -6.17 20.22 19.88
CA GLY A 270 -6.35 19.14 20.87
C GLY A 270 -5.21 19.20 21.91
N PRO A 271 -5.44 18.96 23.23
CA PRO A 271 -4.55 19.44 24.29
C PRO A 271 -3.11 19.00 24.03
N ALA A 272 -2.24 20.00 23.81
CA ALA A 272 -0.88 19.91 23.27
C ALA A 272 0.14 19.11 24.14
N GLY A 273 -0.31 18.19 24.99
CA GLY A 273 0.52 17.44 25.93
C GLY A 273 0.60 15.93 25.71
N SER A 274 -0.40 15.25 25.14
CA SER A 274 -0.45 13.76 25.24
C SER A 274 0.33 13.00 24.16
N SER A 275 0.39 13.51 22.93
CA SER A 275 1.03 12.78 21.81
C SER A 275 2.56 12.75 21.88
N VAL A 276 3.14 13.68 22.64
CA VAL A 276 4.58 13.76 22.96
C VAL A 276 4.91 12.79 24.10
N GLN A 277 4.03 12.67 25.10
CA GLN A 277 4.25 11.82 26.27
C GLN A 277 4.42 10.32 25.93
N GLU A 278 3.62 9.77 25.01
CA GLU A 278 3.72 8.36 24.59
C GLU A 278 5.07 8.05 23.93
N VAL A 279 5.53 8.96 23.07
CA VAL A 279 6.83 8.82 22.37
C VAL A 279 7.97 9.01 23.35
N GLU A 280 7.90 10.01 24.24
CA GLU A 280 8.88 10.23 25.29
C GLU A 280 8.99 9.04 26.25
N GLU A 281 7.86 8.42 26.60
CA GLU A 281 7.81 7.23 27.45
C GLU A 281 8.40 6.01 26.75
N ALA A 282 8.08 5.80 25.48
CA ALA A 282 8.71 4.77 24.66
C ALA A 282 10.23 4.98 24.53
N VAL A 283 10.68 6.21 24.28
CA VAL A 283 12.11 6.57 24.22
C VAL A 283 12.80 6.28 25.55
N ARG A 284 12.19 6.68 26.68
CA ARG A 284 12.69 6.40 28.03
C ARG A 284 12.79 4.90 28.30
N ASN A 285 11.75 4.12 27.96
CA ASN A 285 11.76 2.67 28.14
C ASN A 285 12.82 1.98 27.27
N LEU A 286 12.98 2.42 26.02
CA LEU A 286 14.05 1.92 25.14
C LEU A 286 15.45 2.24 25.69
N GLN A 287 15.65 3.44 26.22
CA GLN A 287 16.91 3.84 26.85
C GLN A 287 17.21 3.00 28.09
N LEU A 288 16.21 2.73 28.94
CA LEU A 288 16.35 1.84 30.10
C LEU A 288 16.78 0.42 29.71
N CYS A 289 16.28 -0.12 28.59
CA CYS A 289 16.71 -1.42 28.08
C CYS A 289 18.11 -1.41 27.47
N LEU A 290 18.60 -0.25 27.00
CA LEU A 290 19.90 -0.09 26.34
C LEU A 290 21.02 0.31 27.32
N ASP A 291 20.66 0.74 28.52
CA ASP A 291 21.57 1.17 29.58
C ASP A 291 22.55 0.04 29.95
N PRO A 292 23.86 0.23 29.80
CA PRO A 292 24.84 -0.80 30.09
C PRO A 292 24.90 -1.10 31.60
N GLY A 293 24.32 -2.23 31.98
CA GLY A 293 24.64 -2.91 33.23
C GLY A 293 26.10 -3.36 33.32
N PRO A 294 26.63 -3.67 34.52
CA PRO A 294 27.94 -4.28 34.66
C PRO A 294 28.04 -5.58 33.83
N PRO A 295 29.22 -5.89 33.25
CA PRO A 295 29.36 -7.05 32.38
C PRO A 295 29.14 -8.34 33.17
N ALA A 296 28.07 -9.07 32.85
CA ALA A 296 27.85 -10.40 33.39
C ALA A 296 28.64 -11.45 32.60
N MET A 297 29.16 -12.44 33.31
CA MET A 297 29.88 -13.60 32.76
C MET A 297 28.95 -14.62 32.09
N GLN A 298 27.63 -14.48 32.21
CA GLN A 298 26.60 -15.39 31.71
C GLN A 298 25.44 -14.58 31.11
N GLY A 299 24.77 -15.13 30.08
CA GLY A 299 23.59 -14.49 29.47
C GLY A 299 22.37 -14.50 30.41
N PRO A 300 21.40 -13.59 30.21
CA PRO A 300 20.22 -13.49 31.06
C PRO A 300 19.41 -14.80 31.09
N PRO A 301 18.85 -15.19 32.25
CA PRO A 301 17.98 -16.36 32.35
C PRO A 301 16.73 -16.16 31.48
N ARG A 302 16.31 -17.23 30.79
CA ARG A 302 15.16 -17.18 29.89
C ARG A 302 13.85 -17.37 30.68
N GLU A 303 13.09 -16.31 30.88
CA GLU A 303 11.70 -16.39 31.36
C GLU A 303 10.71 -16.39 30.19
N GLN A 304 9.57 -17.06 30.35
CA GLN A 304 8.44 -16.97 29.42
C GLN A 304 7.25 -16.39 30.17
N ARG A 305 6.84 -15.18 29.80
CA ARG A 305 5.65 -14.54 30.35
C ARG A 305 4.59 -14.43 29.26
N SER A 306 3.35 -14.75 29.61
CA SER A 306 2.21 -14.50 28.74
C SER A 306 2.00 -13.00 28.64
N ILE A 307 2.13 -12.45 27.44
CA ILE A 307 1.87 -11.04 27.16
C ILE A 307 0.91 -10.89 25.98
N LEU A 308 0.14 -9.80 26.00
CA LEU A 308 -0.76 -9.44 24.93
C LEU A 308 0.02 -8.62 23.89
N TRP A 309 0.00 -9.06 22.63
CA TRP A 309 0.76 -8.42 21.55
C TRP A 309 0.08 -8.66 20.21
N ALA A 310 0.50 -7.98 19.14
CA ALA A 310 -0.12 -8.06 17.82
C ALA A 310 0.72 -8.89 16.83
N PRO A 311 0.58 -10.24 16.79
CA PRO A 311 1.32 -11.09 15.85
C PRO A 311 1.02 -10.81 14.38
N LYS A 312 -0.18 -10.30 14.10
CA LYS A 312 -0.65 -10.10 12.73
C LYS A 312 -1.21 -8.70 12.58
N TRP A 313 -0.89 -8.09 11.45
CA TRP A 313 -1.34 -6.76 11.08
C TRP A 313 -1.43 -6.62 9.56
N VAL A 314 -2.16 -5.60 9.15
CA VAL A 314 -2.46 -5.28 7.76
C VAL A 314 -2.50 -3.76 7.63
N ASP A 315 -1.60 -3.22 6.81
CA ASP A 315 -1.64 -1.80 6.47
C ASP A 315 -2.55 -1.59 5.25
N TYR A 316 -3.67 -0.90 5.46
CA TYR A 316 -4.50 -0.38 4.39
C TYR A 316 -4.90 1.08 4.66
N SER A 317 -3.95 1.83 5.22
CA SER A 317 -4.08 3.23 5.65
C SER A 317 -4.50 4.17 4.52
N SER A 318 -4.14 3.85 3.27
CA SER A 318 -4.53 4.65 2.10
C SER A 318 -6.04 4.69 1.84
N LYS A 319 -6.81 3.70 2.31
CA LYS A 319 -8.26 3.61 2.05
C LYS A 319 -9.11 3.53 3.31
N TYR A 320 -8.72 2.71 4.29
CA TYR A 320 -9.58 2.43 5.45
C TYR A 320 -8.87 2.63 6.79
N GLY A 321 -7.59 2.26 6.89
CA GLY A 321 -6.85 2.29 8.15
C GLY A 321 -5.90 1.12 8.32
N PHE A 322 -5.36 0.99 9.52
CA PHE A 322 -4.41 -0.05 9.91
C PHE A 322 -5.11 -1.10 10.78
N GLY A 323 -5.19 -2.34 10.29
CA GLY A 323 -5.82 -3.45 10.99
C GLY A 323 -4.80 -4.33 11.72
N TYR A 324 -5.14 -4.85 12.89
CA TYR A 324 -4.28 -5.77 13.64
C TYR A 324 -5.08 -6.80 14.41
N ARG A 325 -4.43 -7.90 14.76
CA ARG A 325 -4.98 -8.96 15.59
C ARG A 325 -4.03 -9.25 16.73
N LEU A 326 -4.59 -9.31 17.94
CA LEU A 326 -3.86 -9.60 19.16
C LEU A 326 -3.74 -11.11 19.41
N SER A 327 -2.82 -11.48 20.29
CA SER A 327 -2.56 -12.86 20.70
C SER A 327 -3.74 -13.53 21.41
N ASP A 328 -4.66 -12.77 22.01
CA ASP A 328 -5.92 -13.26 22.58
C ASP A 328 -7.02 -13.53 21.53
N GLY A 329 -6.74 -13.27 20.25
CA GLY A 329 -7.67 -13.44 19.14
C GLY A 329 -8.56 -12.21 18.87
N SER A 330 -8.50 -11.17 19.69
CA SER A 330 -9.18 -9.91 19.40
C SER A 330 -8.59 -9.23 18.17
N SER A 331 -9.43 -8.49 17.45
CA SER A 331 -9.03 -7.78 16.23
C SER A 331 -9.36 -6.31 16.39
N GLY A 332 -8.48 -5.42 15.93
CA GLY A 332 -8.66 -3.97 16.00
C GLY A 332 -8.34 -3.30 14.68
N VAL A 333 -8.86 -2.08 14.51
CA VAL A 333 -8.55 -1.19 13.39
C VAL A 333 -8.35 0.23 13.91
N LEU A 334 -7.23 0.84 13.55
CA LEU A 334 -7.00 2.27 13.63
C LEU A 334 -7.45 2.87 12.30
N LEU A 335 -8.57 3.59 12.31
CA LEU A 335 -9.17 4.15 11.10
C LEU A 335 -8.41 5.40 10.65
N ARG A 336 -8.58 5.75 9.37
CA ARG A 336 -7.94 6.94 8.78
C ARG A 336 -8.34 8.25 9.46
N ASP A 337 -9.55 8.32 10.01
CA ASP A 337 -10.05 9.48 10.76
C ASP A 337 -9.47 9.59 12.18
N GLY A 338 -8.51 8.73 12.54
CA GLY A 338 -7.86 8.72 13.85
C GLY A 338 -8.65 7.99 14.94
N THR A 339 -9.88 7.55 14.66
CA THR A 339 -10.68 6.77 15.59
C THR A 339 -10.25 5.31 15.60
N HIS A 340 -10.52 4.61 16.70
CA HIS A 340 -10.15 3.20 16.84
C HIS A 340 -11.38 2.34 17.14
N MET A 341 -11.40 1.13 16.59
CA MET A 341 -12.44 0.15 16.89
C MET A 341 -11.86 -1.25 17.04
N ALA A 342 -12.30 -2.00 18.04
CA ALA A 342 -11.89 -3.37 18.30
C ALA A 342 -13.07 -4.32 18.51
N LEU A 343 -12.86 -5.59 18.13
CA LEU A 343 -13.80 -6.69 18.26
C LEU A 343 -13.16 -7.80 19.09
N ARG A 344 -13.83 -8.17 20.19
CA ARG A 344 -13.40 -9.25 21.10
C ARG A 344 -14.24 -10.53 20.90
N PRO A 345 -13.61 -11.67 20.58
CA PRO A 345 -14.20 -13.00 20.73
C PRO A 345 -13.94 -13.58 22.13
N PRO A 346 -14.82 -14.43 22.71
CA PRO A 346 -16.20 -14.75 22.34
C PRO A 346 -17.19 -13.74 22.95
N GLY A 347 -18.32 -13.50 22.27
CA GLY A 347 -19.37 -12.59 22.77
C GLY A 347 -19.61 -11.34 21.91
N GLY A 348 -18.74 -11.06 20.94
CA GLY A 348 -18.95 -10.00 19.95
C GLY A 348 -18.96 -8.60 20.56
N GLN A 349 -18.25 -8.40 21.66
CA GLN A 349 -18.15 -7.07 22.25
C GLN A 349 -17.31 -6.17 21.34
N VAL A 350 -17.85 -5.00 21.02
CA VAL A 350 -17.21 -3.99 20.17
C VAL A 350 -16.82 -2.83 21.07
N SER A 351 -15.54 -2.48 21.05
CA SER A 351 -15.03 -1.28 21.71
C SER A 351 -14.72 -0.24 20.65
N TYR A 352 -15.13 1.00 20.88
CA TYR A 352 -14.92 2.14 20.00
C TYR A 352 -14.33 3.29 20.79
N MET A 353 -13.32 3.93 20.22
CA MET A 353 -12.61 5.05 20.81
C MET A 353 -12.65 6.22 19.81
N PRO A 354 -13.60 7.17 19.98
CA PRO A 354 -13.73 8.33 19.10
C PRO A 354 -12.60 9.35 19.30
N ASP A 355 -12.10 9.47 20.53
CA ASP A 355 -11.01 10.35 20.94
C ASP A 355 -10.08 9.62 21.92
N ARG A 356 -8.84 10.10 22.07
CA ARG A 356 -7.84 9.46 22.94
C ARG A 356 -8.32 9.48 24.39
N GLY A 357 -8.65 8.30 24.93
CA GLY A 357 -8.96 8.11 26.35
C GLY A 357 -10.42 7.83 26.69
N LYS A 358 -11.37 7.98 25.76
CA LYS A 358 -12.77 7.58 25.99
C LYS A 358 -13.08 6.27 25.26
N LEU A 359 -13.19 5.18 26.02
CA LEU A 359 -13.54 3.87 25.48
C LEU A 359 -15.03 3.61 25.66
N GLU A 360 -15.76 3.54 24.56
CA GLU A 360 -17.16 3.14 24.55
C GLU A 360 -17.27 1.66 24.16
N THR A 361 -18.09 0.89 24.87
CA THR A 361 -18.20 -0.55 24.64
C THR A 361 -19.64 -0.95 24.45
N PHE A 362 -19.88 -1.72 23.38
CA PHE A 362 -21.20 -2.14 22.92
C PHE A 362 -21.23 -3.65 22.75
N ALA A 363 -22.39 -4.28 22.91
CA ALA A 363 -22.59 -5.60 22.35
C ALA A 363 -22.73 -5.48 20.82
N LEU A 364 -22.36 -6.52 20.06
CA LEU A 364 -22.36 -6.48 18.59
C LEU A 364 -23.69 -6.03 17.97
N ARG A 365 -24.81 -6.35 18.63
CA ARG A 365 -26.18 -6.04 18.23
C ARG A 365 -26.62 -4.62 18.59
N ASP A 366 -25.95 -4.01 19.56
CA ASP A 366 -26.29 -2.70 20.13
C ASP A 366 -25.36 -1.59 19.64
N VAL A 367 -24.50 -1.90 18.65
CA VAL A 367 -23.62 -0.90 18.04
C VAL A 367 -24.48 0.16 17.34
N PRO A 368 -24.33 1.45 17.66
CA PRO A 368 -25.07 2.52 17.02
C PRO A 368 -24.95 2.47 15.49
N SER A 369 -26.05 2.72 14.78
CA SER A 369 -26.09 2.70 13.31
C SER A 369 -25.04 3.61 12.68
N LEU A 370 -24.75 4.75 13.31
CA LEU A 370 -23.70 5.71 12.92
C LEU A 370 -22.29 5.08 12.84
N LEU A 371 -22.03 4.05 13.65
CA LEU A 371 -20.76 3.32 13.66
C LEU A 371 -20.77 2.10 12.73
N GLY A 372 -21.88 1.82 12.04
CA GLY A 372 -22.07 0.63 11.24
C GLY A 372 -21.02 0.47 10.13
N ALA A 373 -20.65 1.59 9.50
CA ALA A 373 -19.64 1.63 8.47
C ALA A 373 -18.23 1.29 8.99
N LYS A 374 -17.85 1.83 10.16
CA LYS A 374 -16.58 1.52 10.85
C LYS A 374 -16.55 0.07 11.35
N LEU A 375 -17.67 -0.41 11.88
CA LEU A 375 -17.83 -1.81 12.28
C LEU A 375 -17.67 -2.76 11.09
N ALA A 376 -18.14 -2.38 9.91
CA ALA A 376 -17.99 -3.19 8.71
C ALA A 376 -16.51 -3.30 8.28
N VAL A 377 -15.74 -2.21 8.37
CA VAL A 377 -14.28 -2.21 8.17
C VAL A 377 -13.56 -3.08 9.20
N LEU A 378 -13.96 -3.01 10.47
CA LEU A 378 -13.39 -3.88 11.51
C LEU A 378 -13.65 -5.37 11.24
N ARG A 379 -14.90 -5.74 10.92
CA ARG A 379 -15.28 -7.13 10.59
C ARG A 379 -14.51 -7.67 9.38
N LEU A 380 -14.26 -6.80 8.42
CA LEU A 380 -13.49 -7.08 7.22
C LEU A 380 -12.03 -7.43 7.55
N PHE A 381 -11.34 -6.60 8.33
CA PHE A 381 -9.99 -6.92 8.82
C PHE A 381 -9.97 -8.18 9.69
N ALA A 382 -10.92 -8.31 10.62
CA ALA A 382 -11.01 -9.46 11.52
C ALA A 382 -11.20 -10.79 10.78
N GLY A 383 -12.13 -10.84 9.81
CA GLY A 383 -12.39 -12.03 8.99
C GLY A 383 -11.19 -12.41 8.13
N TYR A 384 -10.52 -11.42 7.57
CA TYR A 384 -9.30 -11.60 6.82
C TYR A 384 -8.15 -12.21 7.63
N MET A 385 -7.90 -11.69 8.84
CA MET A 385 -6.80 -12.19 9.68
C MET A 385 -7.11 -13.58 10.22
N GLN A 386 -8.39 -13.89 10.47
CA GLN A 386 -8.85 -15.23 10.84
C GLN A 386 -8.52 -16.26 9.76
N GLN A 387 -8.85 -15.95 8.51
CA GLN A 387 -8.60 -16.86 7.40
C GLN A 387 -7.11 -17.10 7.19
N ARG A 388 -6.27 -16.05 7.31
CA ARG A 388 -4.81 -16.18 7.24
C ARG A 388 -4.22 -17.08 8.33
N LEU A 389 -4.78 -17.05 9.53
CA LEU A 389 -4.38 -17.96 10.61
C LEU A 389 -4.69 -19.43 10.28
N GLN A 390 -5.82 -19.70 9.65
CA GLN A 390 -6.22 -21.05 9.26
C GLN A 390 -5.34 -21.60 8.12
N GLU A 391 -5.02 -20.77 7.12
CA GLU A 391 -4.15 -21.14 5.99
C GLU A 391 -2.70 -21.41 6.43
N GLU A 392 -2.23 -20.77 7.50
CA GLU A 392 -0.88 -20.96 8.07
C GLU A 392 -0.81 -22.10 9.10
N GLY A 393 -1.89 -22.85 9.31
CA GLY A 393 -1.93 -23.97 10.26
C GLY A 393 -1.87 -23.56 11.73
N GLY A 394 -2.24 -22.31 12.05
CA GLY A 394 -2.23 -21.79 13.42
C GLY A 394 -3.32 -22.42 14.28
N LEU A 395 -2.95 -22.93 15.46
CA LEU A 395 -3.91 -23.37 16.47
C LEU A 395 -4.67 -22.17 17.07
N PRO A 396 -5.98 -22.29 17.35
CA PRO A 396 -6.69 -21.28 18.13
C PRO A 396 -6.07 -21.18 19.54
N VAL A 397 -5.73 -19.96 19.95
CA VAL A 397 -5.09 -19.69 21.25
C VAL A 397 -6.15 -19.74 22.36
N PRO A 398 -5.85 -20.30 23.54
CA PRO A 398 -6.79 -20.33 24.66
C PRO A 398 -7.09 -18.93 25.19
N THR A 399 -8.38 -18.67 25.42
CA THR A 399 -8.90 -17.45 26.04
C THR A 399 -8.71 -17.49 27.55
N GLU A 400 -7.83 -16.65 28.09
CA GLU A 400 -7.92 -16.16 29.48
C GLU A 400 -7.31 -14.75 29.61
N SER A 401 -8.18 -13.76 29.83
CA SER A 401 -8.10 -12.77 30.94
C SER A 401 -9.03 -11.58 30.66
N ALA A 402 -9.60 -11.03 31.74
CA ALA A 402 -10.52 -9.89 31.72
C ALA A 402 -9.78 -8.54 31.61
N SER A 403 -8.83 -8.43 30.68
CA SER A 403 -8.03 -7.20 30.50
C SER A 403 -8.70 -6.24 29.50
N PRO A 404 -8.57 -4.92 29.69
CA PRO A 404 -9.05 -3.94 28.73
C PRO A 404 -8.42 -4.20 27.35
N SER A 405 -9.20 -4.01 26.29
CA SER A 405 -8.74 -4.25 24.92
C SER A 405 -7.59 -3.28 24.60
N LEU A 406 -6.43 -3.80 24.19
CA LEU A 406 -5.35 -2.94 23.70
C LEU A 406 -5.80 -2.22 22.43
N CYS A 407 -5.79 -0.89 22.48
CA CYS A 407 -6.12 -0.04 21.35
C CYS A 407 -4.83 0.47 20.71
N LEU A 408 -4.66 0.26 19.41
CA LEU A 408 -3.55 0.84 18.66
C LEU A 408 -3.80 2.35 18.53
N LEU A 409 -2.88 3.14 19.07
CA LEU A 409 -2.92 4.60 19.05
C LEU A 409 -2.20 5.18 17.84
N ARG A 410 -1.07 4.57 17.47
CA ARG A 410 -0.19 5.05 16.41
C ARG A 410 0.68 3.91 15.88
N PHE A 411 1.14 4.05 14.64
CA PHE A 411 2.16 3.20 14.07
C PHE A 411 3.17 4.03 13.26
N LEU A 412 4.39 3.52 13.11
CA LEU A 412 5.45 4.13 12.32
C LEU A 412 6.08 3.06 11.43
N VAL A 413 6.24 3.37 10.14
CA VAL A 413 6.83 2.47 9.16
C VAL A 413 8.14 3.07 8.64
N SER A 414 9.16 2.24 8.52
CA SER A 414 10.39 2.53 7.79
C SER A 414 10.72 1.38 6.84
N GLN A 415 11.77 1.53 6.02
CA GLN A 415 12.26 0.44 5.17
C GLN A 415 12.72 -0.80 5.96
N GLN A 416 13.10 -0.61 7.24
CA GLN A 416 13.76 -1.63 8.08
C GLN A 416 12.91 -2.11 9.28
N ALA A 417 11.89 -1.35 9.69
CA ALA A 417 11.07 -1.70 10.85
C ALA A 417 9.70 -1.01 10.86
N LEU A 418 8.75 -1.65 11.54
CA LEU A 418 7.42 -1.17 11.93
C LEU A 418 7.35 -1.04 13.45
N LEU A 419 6.88 0.10 13.94
CA LEU A 419 6.59 0.36 15.36
C LEU A 419 5.07 0.49 15.57
N LEU A 420 4.54 -0.15 16.60
CA LEU A 420 3.13 -0.08 17.00
C LEU A 420 3.03 0.40 18.45
N PHE A 421 2.17 1.40 18.69
CA PHE A 421 1.94 2.01 20.00
C PHE A 421 0.55 1.68 20.50
N PHE A 422 0.44 1.06 21.66
CA PHE A 422 -0.83 0.69 22.26
C PHE A 422 -1.20 1.57 23.46
N SER A 423 -2.48 1.56 23.80
CA SER A 423 -3.10 2.40 24.82
C SER A 423 -2.61 2.17 26.26
N ASP A 424 -1.95 1.05 26.53
CA ASP A 424 -1.37 0.71 27.83
C ASP A 424 0.13 1.09 27.92
N GLY A 425 0.66 1.76 26.89
CA GLY A 425 2.09 2.07 26.78
C GLY A 425 2.93 0.95 26.15
N THR A 426 2.30 -0.15 25.71
CA THR A 426 3.02 -1.23 25.02
C THR A 426 3.55 -0.74 23.67
N LEU A 427 4.85 -0.94 23.45
CA LEU A 427 5.54 -0.70 22.18
C LEU A 427 5.93 -2.03 21.55
N GLN A 428 5.44 -2.29 20.34
CA GLN A 428 5.87 -3.43 19.55
C GLN A 428 6.74 -2.98 18.37
N VAL A 429 7.86 -3.67 18.17
CA VAL A 429 8.82 -3.46 17.09
C VAL A 429 8.88 -4.72 16.23
N SER A 430 8.66 -4.57 14.93
CA SER A 430 8.78 -5.66 13.95
C SER A 430 9.75 -5.24 12.85
N CYS A 431 10.83 -5.98 12.66
CA CYS A 431 11.88 -5.62 11.70
C CYS A 431 11.72 -6.37 10.37
N SER A 432 12.01 -5.70 9.25
CA SER A 432 11.95 -6.29 7.91
C SER A 432 13.28 -6.97 7.59
N GLY A 433 13.24 -8.28 7.31
CA GLY A 433 14.41 -9.07 6.90
C GLY A 433 14.81 -10.13 7.93
N ASP A 434 14.93 -9.74 9.19
CA ASP A 434 15.14 -10.65 10.32
C ASP A 434 13.79 -10.94 10.97
N GLN A 435 13.40 -12.22 11.07
CA GLN A 435 12.15 -12.65 11.70
C GLN A 435 12.21 -12.47 13.24
N VAL A 436 12.54 -11.25 13.69
CA VAL A 436 12.66 -10.86 15.08
C VAL A 436 11.56 -9.85 15.40
N GLN A 437 10.83 -10.13 16.47
CA GLN A 437 9.80 -9.23 17.00
C GLN A 437 10.12 -8.92 18.46
N LEU A 438 9.99 -7.64 18.82
CA LEU A 438 10.20 -7.17 20.17
C LEU A 438 8.90 -6.55 20.69
N VAL A 439 8.57 -6.82 21.94
CA VAL A 439 7.47 -6.16 22.63
C VAL A 439 7.99 -5.64 23.97
N LEU A 440 7.82 -4.35 24.18
CA LEU A 440 8.12 -3.65 25.44
C LEU A 440 6.80 -3.28 26.08
N CYS A 441 6.55 -3.76 27.29
CA CYS A 441 5.35 -3.45 28.06
C CYS A 441 5.71 -3.05 29.50
N GLY A 442 4.86 -2.23 30.12
CA GLY A 442 5.10 -1.64 31.43
C GLY A 442 5.97 -0.38 31.39
N GLY A 443 6.27 0.18 32.57
CA GLY A 443 7.09 1.38 32.73
C GLY A 443 7.92 1.33 34.01
N GLY A 444 9.04 2.04 34.02
CA GLY A 444 9.94 2.07 35.18
C GLY A 444 10.50 0.69 35.53
N GLU A 445 10.42 0.29 36.81
CA GLU A 445 10.98 -0.98 37.32
C GLU A 445 10.18 -2.23 36.88
N GLU A 446 8.94 -2.07 36.42
CA GLU A 446 8.09 -3.17 35.93
C GLU A 446 8.25 -3.41 34.42
N LEU A 447 9.17 -2.71 33.76
CA LEU A 447 9.42 -2.83 32.32
C LEU A 447 9.85 -4.25 31.95
N LEU A 448 9.17 -4.80 30.95
CA LEU A 448 9.40 -6.14 30.42
C LEU A 448 9.66 -6.08 28.92
N LEU A 449 10.81 -6.61 28.49
CA LEU A 449 11.17 -6.79 27.08
C LEU A 449 10.97 -8.25 26.70
N THR A 450 10.07 -8.53 25.76
CA THR A 450 9.90 -9.87 25.19
C THR A 450 10.41 -9.92 23.76
N VAL A 451 11.20 -10.94 23.45
CA VAL A 451 11.89 -11.14 22.18
C VAL A 451 11.43 -12.46 21.55
N TRP A 452 11.00 -12.40 20.30
CA TRP A 452 10.74 -13.56 19.46
C TRP A 452 11.82 -13.66 18.40
N GLU A 453 12.45 -14.82 18.31
CA GLU A 453 13.45 -15.14 17.28
C GLU A 453 13.05 -16.40 16.52
N ARG A 454 13.43 -16.48 15.25
CA ARG A 454 13.09 -17.62 14.39
C ARG A 454 13.62 -18.94 14.96
N GLY A 455 12.71 -19.89 15.19
CA GLY A 455 13.07 -21.23 15.64
C GLY A 455 13.44 -21.34 17.12
N GLN A 456 13.25 -20.27 17.88
CA GLN A 456 13.38 -20.25 19.34
C GLN A 456 12.03 -19.91 19.97
N PRO A 457 11.74 -20.43 21.17
CA PRO A 457 10.61 -19.92 21.92
C PRO A 457 10.88 -18.48 22.36
N HIS A 458 9.81 -17.70 22.58
CA HIS A 458 9.95 -16.33 23.04
C HIS A 458 10.64 -16.27 24.40
N THR A 459 11.36 -15.19 24.63
CA THR A 459 12.05 -14.94 25.90
C THR A 459 11.71 -13.55 26.41
N SER A 460 11.31 -13.46 27.67
CA SER A 460 10.99 -12.22 28.37
C SER A 460 12.10 -11.86 29.35
N TYR A 461 12.50 -10.59 29.37
CA TYR A 461 13.55 -10.03 30.19
C TYR A 461 13.00 -8.86 31.00
N THR A 462 13.10 -8.92 32.32
CA THR A 462 12.76 -7.78 33.19
C THR A 462 13.86 -6.72 33.14
N LEU A 463 13.54 -5.48 33.49
CA LEU A 463 14.55 -4.42 33.57
C LEU A 463 15.71 -4.79 34.51
N GLY A 464 15.42 -5.43 35.64
CA GLY A 464 16.45 -5.94 36.56
C GLY A 464 17.40 -6.96 35.91
N MET A 465 16.89 -7.83 35.03
CA MET A 465 17.72 -8.77 34.26
C MET A 465 18.58 -8.06 33.21
N LEU A 466 18.00 -7.11 32.47
CA LEU A 466 18.73 -6.33 31.48
C LEU A 466 19.85 -5.48 32.11
N ARG A 467 19.59 -4.89 33.29
CA ARG A 467 20.57 -4.14 34.07
C ARG A 467 21.66 -5.02 34.70
N SER A 468 21.40 -6.30 34.96
CA SER A 468 22.39 -7.19 35.58
C SER A 468 23.21 -7.98 34.56
N HIS A 469 22.64 -8.32 33.40
CA HIS A 469 23.26 -9.21 32.41
C HIS A 469 23.49 -8.55 31.03
N GLY A 470 23.00 -7.33 30.84
CA GLY A 470 23.04 -6.65 29.55
C GLY A 470 21.94 -7.11 28.60
N CYS A 471 21.66 -6.28 27.59
CA CYS A 471 20.68 -6.59 26.55
C CYS A 471 21.25 -7.64 25.57
N PRO A 472 20.47 -8.68 25.19
CA PRO A 472 20.88 -9.63 24.16
C PRO A 472 21.32 -8.94 22.87
N PRO A 473 22.43 -9.35 22.22
CA PRO A 473 22.94 -8.69 21.01
C PRO A 473 21.90 -8.59 19.88
N ALA A 474 21.09 -9.65 19.71
CA ALA A 474 20.01 -9.71 18.73
C ALA A 474 18.92 -8.66 19.01
N ALA A 475 18.58 -8.40 20.28
CA ALA A 475 17.61 -7.37 20.65
C ALA A 475 18.22 -5.96 20.59
N ARG A 476 19.47 -5.79 21.01
CA ARG A 476 20.16 -4.50 21.12
C ARG A 476 20.19 -3.72 19.81
N HIS A 477 20.50 -4.40 18.69
CA HIS A 477 20.52 -3.74 17.37
C HIS A 477 19.15 -3.18 16.98
N HIS A 478 18.09 -3.96 17.18
CA HIS A 478 16.72 -3.59 16.85
C HIS A 478 16.17 -2.50 17.78
N LEU A 479 16.51 -2.52 19.08
CA LEU A 479 16.19 -1.45 20.03
C LEU A 479 16.85 -0.12 19.64
N LEU A 480 18.13 -0.15 19.24
CA LEU A 480 18.83 1.05 18.75
C LEU A 480 18.22 1.58 17.45
N HIS A 481 17.72 0.69 16.58
CA HIS A 481 17.01 1.11 15.37
C HIS A 481 15.67 1.77 15.72
N ALA A 482 14.87 1.16 16.61
CA ALA A 482 13.61 1.74 17.09
C ALA A 482 13.83 3.11 17.78
N LEU A 483 14.88 3.24 18.59
CA LEU A 483 15.23 4.51 19.23
C LEU A 483 15.55 5.60 18.21
N ARG A 484 16.36 5.29 17.19
CA ARG A 484 16.68 6.23 16.10
C ARG A 484 15.44 6.65 15.31
N MET A 485 14.52 5.72 15.05
CA MET A 485 13.24 6.06 14.41
C MET A 485 12.43 7.05 15.25
N LEU A 486 12.39 6.87 16.58
CA LEU A 486 11.63 7.76 17.47
C LEU A 486 12.29 9.12 17.69
N GLN A 487 13.63 9.18 17.68
CA GLN A 487 14.37 10.45 17.78
C GLN A 487 14.33 11.28 16.49
N SER A 488 13.92 10.68 15.37
CA SER A 488 13.77 11.37 14.08
C SER A 488 12.40 12.04 13.88
N ILE A 489 11.52 11.94 14.88
CA ILE A 489 10.18 12.50 14.96
C ILE A 489 10.23 13.68 15.93
#